data_AF-A0A483IA42-F1
#
_entry.id   AF-A0A483IA42-F1
#
_cell.length_a   1.000
_cell.length_b   1.000
_cell.length_c   1.000
_cell.angle_alpha   90.00
_cell.angle_beta   90.00
_cell.angle_gamma   90.00
#
_symmetry.space_group_name_H-M   'P 1'
#
loop_
_entity.id
_entity.type
_entity.pdbx_description
1 polymer ?
#
loop_
_entity_poly.entity_id
_entity_poly.type
_entity_poly.pdbx_seq_one_letter_code
_entity_poly.pdbx_strand_id
1 'polypeptide(L)'
;MAGLTKEQRAERAAAKLAAAQVDANDPEQQEQQEQQEQQEQQEQQEQQEQQLVAMITDFPAFPGGPNTANVHPDEVENWKAHGWKEME
;
A
#
# COMPACT_ATOMS: atom_id res chain seq x y z
N MET A 1 48.04 -27.12 4.53
CA MET A 1 46.72 -26.48 4.29
C MET A 1 46.13 -26.11 5.64
N ALA A 2 46.42 -24.90 6.13
CA ALA A 2 45.92 -24.44 7.43
C ALA A 2 44.48 -23.97 7.25
N GLY A 3 43.52 -24.73 7.77
CA GLY A 3 42.15 -24.26 7.92
C GLY A 3 42.10 -23.13 8.94
N LEU A 4 41.37 -22.06 8.64
CA LEU A 4 41.09 -20.94 9.54
C LEU A 4 40.78 -21.47 10.96
N THR A 5 41.50 -20.96 11.96
CA THR A 5 41.26 -21.27 13.37
C THR A 5 39.85 -20.83 13.79
N LYS A 6 39.33 -21.39 14.90
CA LYS A 6 37.99 -21.03 15.41
C LYS A 6 37.84 -19.52 15.62
N GLU A 7 38.92 -18.85 16.03
CA GLU A 7 38.97 -17.40 16.19
C GLU A 7 38.81 -16.65 14.85
N GLN A 8 39.48 -17.05 13.77
CA GLN A 8 39.29 -16.39 12.47
C GLN A 8 37.86 -16.57 11.91
N ARG A 9 37.20 -17.70 12.21
CA ARG A 9 35.81 -17.89 11.81
C ARG A 9 34.87 -17.00 12.63
N ALA A 10 35.13 -16.79 13.91
CA ALA A 10 34.37 -15.88 14.77
C ALA A 10 34.56 -14.41 14.34
N GLU A 11 35.79 -14.00 14.04
CA GLU A 11 36.10 -12.63 13.60
C GLU A 11 35.46 -12.32 12.24
N ARG A 12 35.48 -13.29 11.30
CA ARG A 12 34.79 -13.16 10.03
C ARG A 12 33.26 -13.12 10.17
N ALA A 13 32.70 -13.85 11.13
CA ALA A 13 31.27 -13.81 11.43
C ALA A 13 30.86 -12.45 12.03
N ALA A 14 31.66 -11.91 12.96
CA ALA A 14 31.43 -10.59 13.54
C ALA A 14 31.54 -9.48 12.49
N ALA A 15 32.56 -9.52 11.62
CA ALA A 15 32.70 -8.57 10.52
C ALA A 15 31.52 -8.61 9.54
N LYS A 16 30.98 -9.80 9.26
CA LYS A 16 29.82 -9.95 8.38
C LYS A 16 28.53 -9.41 9.01
N LEU A 17 28.37 -9.53 10.33
CA LEU A 17 27.26 -8.96 11.08
C LEU A 17 27.38 -7.44 11.24
N ALA A 18 28.60 -6.91 11.32
CA ALA A 18 28.84 -5.46 11.34
C ALA A 18 28.53 -4.83 9.98
N ALA A 19 28.97 -5.44 8.88
CA ALA A 19 28.63 -4.97 7.53
C ALA A 19 27.11 -4.95 7.29
N ALA A 20 26.41 -6.04 7.61
CA ALA A 20 24.96 -6.12 7.46
C ALA A 20 24.18 -5.08 8.31
N GLN A 21 24.71 -4.67 9.47
CA GLN A 21 24.09 -3.61 10.28
C GLN A 21 24.34 -2.20 9.72
N VAL A 22 25.46 -1.99 9.03
CA VAL A 22 25.77 -0.74 8.34
C VAL A 22 24.92 -0.61 7.07
N ASP A 23 24.75 -1.69 6.31
CA ASP A 23 23.81 -1.75 5.17
C ASP A 23 22.36 -1.47 5.57
N ALA A 24 21.93 -1.87 6.78
CA ALA A 24 20.59 -1.57 7.31
C ALA A 24 20.42 -0.12 7.81
N ASN A 25 21.50 0.63 8.00
CA ASN A 25 21.49 2.07 8.33
C ASN A 25 21.82 2.95 7.11
N ASP A 26 21.93 2.35 5.92
CA ASP A 26 22.20 3.10 4.71
C ASP A 26 20.90 3.81 4.27
N PRO A 27 20.86 5.15 4.24
CA PRO A 27 19.66 5.89 3.87
C PRO A 27 19.19 5.54 2.45
N GLU A 28 20.08 5.09 1.55
CA GLU A 28 19.68 4.66 0.20
C GLU A 28 18.83 3.38 0.20
N GLN A 29 19.02 2.46 1.16
CA GLN A 29 18.17 1.26 1.28
C GLN A 29 16.82 1.57 1.93
N GLN A 30 16.77 2.48 2.90
CA GLN A 30 15.50 2.95 3.48
C GLN A 30 14.66 3.71 2.45
N GLU A 31 15.25 4.63 1.68
CA GLU A 31 14.54 5.36 0.62
C GLU A 31 14.02 4.43 -0.49
N GLN A 32 14.71 3.31 -0.77
CA GLN A 32 14.22 2.31 -1.71
C GLN A 32 13.03 1.51 -1.17
N GLN A 33 13.02 1.14 0.11
CA GLN A 33 11.86 0.47 0.73
C GLN A 33 10.64 1.39 0.79
N GLU A 34 10.82 2.64 1.22
CA GLU A 34 9.72 3.62 1.26
C GLU A 34 9.15 3.94 -0.13
N GLN A 35 9.97 3.94 -1.18
CA GLN A 35 9.48 4.07 -2.55
C GLN A 35 8.69 2.85 -3.03
N GLN A 36 9.09 1.64 -2.63
CA GLN A 36 8.36 0.41 -2.97
C GLN A 36 6.99 0.37 -2.27
N GLU A 37 6.93 0.70 -0.98
CA GLU A 37 5.66 0.77 -0.24
C GLU A 37 4.72 1.86 -0.77
N GLN A 38 5.25 2.99 -1.25
CA GLN A 38 4.44 4.01 -1.91
C GLN A 38 3.87 3.55 -3.26
N GLN A 39 4.66 2.82 -4.06
CA GLN A 39 4.18 2.24 -5.32
C GLN A 39 3.06 1.21 -5.08
N GLU A 40 3.23 0.30 -4.12
CA GLU A 40 2.18 -0.67 -3.78
C GLU A 40 0.89 -0.01 -3.27
N GLN A 41 0.99 1.10 -2.52
CA GLN A 41 -0.19 1.87 -2.11
C GLN A 41 -0.88 2.57 -3.27
N GLN A 42 -0.13 3.13 -4.23
CA GLN A 42 -0.70 3.72 -5.44
C GLN A 42 -1.39 2.65 -6.30
N GLU A 43 -0.77 1.49 -6.51
CA GLU A 43 -1.38 0.39 -7.26
C GLU A 43 -2.66 -0.14 -6.58
N GLN A 44 -2.70 -0.17 -5.24
CA GLN A 44 -3.92 -0.51 -4.51
C GLN A 44 -5.02 0.55 -4.65
N GLN A 45 -4.68 1.85 -4.63
CA GLN A 45 -5.65 2.91 -4.89
C GLN A 45 -6.18 2.84 -6.32
N GLU A 46 -5.32 2.66 -7.32
CA GLU A 46 -5.76 2.50 -8.72
C GLU A 46 -6.62 1.25 -8.93
N GLN A 47 -6.32 0.14 -8.25
CA GLN A 47 -7.17 -1.06 -8.31
C GLN A 47 -8.50 -0.85 -7.60
N GLN A 48 -8.53 -0.12 -6.49
CA GLN A 48 -9.79 0.25 -5.83
C GLN A 48 -10.58 1.20 -6.72
N GLU A 49 -9.94 2.20 -7.33
CA GLU A 49 -10.50 3.15 -8.32
C GLU A 49 -11.16 2.46 -9.51
N GLN A 50 -10.53 1.39 -10.01
CA GLN A 50 -11.09 0.55 -11.08
C GLN A 50 -12.28 -0.31 -10.65
N GLN A 51 -12.45 -0.54 -9.34
CA GLN A 51 -13.53 -1.35 -8.77
C GLN A 51 -14.67 -0.53 -8.18
N LEU A 52 -14.59 0.82 -8.13
CA LEU A 52 -15.72 1.60 -7.64
C LEU A 52 -16.90 1.45 -8.58
N VAL A 53 -18.06 1.31 -7.95
CA VAL A 53 -19.35 1.27 -8.61
C VAL A 53 -19.87 2.70 -8.66
N ALA A 54 -20.09 3.20 -9.87
CA ALA A 54 -20.77 4.48 -10.06
C ALA A 54 -22.20 4.35 -9.55
N MET A 55 -22.58 5.19 -8.59
CA MET A 55 -23.92 5.25 -8.02
C MET A 55 -24.55 6.60 -8.32
N ILE A 56 -25.86 6.61 -8.52
CA ILE A 56 -26.68 7.77 -8.79
C ILE A 56 -27.87 7.86 -7.82
N THR A 57 -28.25 9.07 -7.42
CA THR A 57 -29.45 9.32 -6.60
C THR A 57 -30.39 10.32 -7.26
N ASP A 58 -31.68 10.02 -7.23
CA ASP A 58 -32.74 10.95 -7.64
C ASP A 58 -33.05 12.01 -6.57
N PHE A 59 -32.56 11.79 -5.35
CA PHE A 59 -32.80 12.63 -4.18
C PHE A 59 -31.47 13.17 -3.64
N PRO A 60 -30.89 14.20 -4.27
CA PRO A 60 -29.66 14.81 -3.77
C PRO A 60 -29.89 15.37 -2.36
N ALA A 61 -28.87 15.28 -1.50
CA ALA A 61 -28.96 15.72 -0.11
C ALA A 61 -29.29 17.22 0.04
N PHE A 62 -28.98 18.01 -1.00
CA PHE A 62 -29.33 19.42 -1.09
C PHE A 62 -29.66 19.84 -2.53
N PRO A 63 -30.43 20.92 -2.74
CA PRO A 63 -30.78 21.41 -4.08
C PRO A 63 -29.53 21.77 -4.89
N GLY A 64 -29.34 21.13 -6.05
CA GLY A 64 -28.16 21.34 -6.90
C GLY A 64 -26.92 20.55 -6.47
N GLY A 65 -27.04 19.62 -5.52
CA GLY A 65 -25.94 18.73 -5.14
C GLY A 65 -25.59 17.68 -6.19
N PRO A 66 -24.41 17.04 -6.06
CA PRO A 66 -24.03 15.95 -6.94
C PRO A 66 -25.02 14.80 -6.79
N ASN A 67 -25.52 14.31 -7.91
CA ASN A 67 -26.39 13.15 -7.97
C ASN A 67 -25.61 11.87 -8.28
N THR A 68 -24.31 11.96 -8.58
CA THR A 68 -23.44 10.82 -8.87
C THR A 68 -22.28 10.73 -7.87
N ALA A 69 -21.88 9.50 -7.54
CA ALA A 69 -20.74 9.21 -6.67
C ALA A 69 -20.10 7.88 -7.08
N ASN A 70 -18.77 7.77 -7.04
CA ASN A 70 -18.08 6.49 -7.16
C ASN A 70 -18.00 5.88 -5.76
N VAL A 71 -18.56 4.69 -5.57
CA VAL A 71 -18.72 4.04 -4.26
C VAL A 71 -18.01 2.70 -4.25
N HIS A 72 -17.37 2.33 -3.13
CA HIS A 72 -16.74 1.03 -2.99
C HIS A 72 -17.79 -0.09 -3.02
N PRO A 73 -17.54 -1.25 -3.67
CA PRO A 73 -18.50 -2.35 -3.75
C PRO A 73 -19.03 -2.82 -2.39
N ASP A 74 -18.19 -2.79 -1.35
CA ASP A 74 -18.59 -3.14 0.02
C ASP A 74 -19.61 -2.16 0.63
N GLU A 75 -19.63 -0.92 0.17
CA GLU A 75 -20.51 0.14 0.68
C GLU A 75 -21.77 0.34 -0.17
N VAL A 76 -21.84 -0.24 -1.38
CA VAL A 76 -22.95 -0.07 -2.32
C VAL A 76 -24.31 -0.34 -1.66
N GLU A 77 -24.45 -1.39 -0.85
CA GLU A 77 -25.71 -1.73 -0.17
C GLU A 77 -26.13 -0.66 0.85
N ASN A 78 -25.17 -0.04 1.54
CA ASN A 78 -25.44 1.07 2.46
C ASN A 78 -25.94 2.30 1.68
N TRP A 79 -25.31 2.62 0.55
CA TRP A 79 -25.74 3.71 -0.31
C TRP A 79 -27.12 3.45 -0.93
N LYS A 80 -27.43 2.21 -1.32
CA LYS A 80 -28.77 1.80 -1.74
C LYS A 80 -29.82 2.03 -0.65
N ALA A 81 -29.50 1.76 0.61
CA ALA A 81 -30.38 2.06 1.74
C ALA A 81 -30.65 3.57 1.88
N HIS A 82 -29.69 4.41 1.48
CA HIS A 82 -29.83 5.87 1.40
C HIS A 82 -30.55 6.37 0.12
N GLY A 83 -31.08 5.46 -0.71
CA GLY A 83 -31.82 5.80 -1.91
C GLY A 83 -30.97 6.00 -3.16
N TRP A 84 -29.67 5.66 -3.10
CA TRP A 84 -28.81 5.61 -4.28
C TRP A 84 -29.04 4.32 -5.07
N LYS A 85 -28.68 4.32 -6.34
CA LYS A 85 -28.80 3.18 -7.25
C LYS A 85 -27.51 3.06 -8.04
N GLU A 86 -27.15 1.85 -8.43
CA GLU A 86 -26.01 1.65 -9.32
C GLU A 86 -26.33 2.25 -10.70
N MET A 87 -25.37 2.95 -11.28
CA MET A 87 -25.43 3.46 -12.64
C MET A 87 -24.94 2.34 -13.56
N GLU A 88 -25.89 1.59 -14.13
CA GLU A 88 -25.63 0.50 -15.09
C GLU A 88 -25.17 1.02 -16.46
#